data_AF-A0A101MGH1-F1
#
_entry.id   AF-A0A101MGH1-F1
#
_cell.length_a   1.000
_cell.length_b   1.000
_cell.length_c   1.000
_cell.angle_alpha   90.00
_cell.angle_beta   90.00
_cell.angle_gamma   90.00
#
_symmetry.space_group_name_H-M   'P 1'
#
loop_
_entity.id
_entity.type
_entity.pdbx_description
1 polymer ?
#
loop_
_entity_poly.entity_id
_entity_poly.type
_entity_poly.pdbx_seq_one_letter_code
_entity_poly.pdbx_strand_id
1 'polypeptide(L)'
;MIPSTRADAIELYTTKDIEAGEEIYFCYSSDLEAQTKYERHEYLDFSCNCKACVPGTPFQELSDLRRRLIRGLLYILRGVDLDGKIQTSQSPMIVDPELKAAAETRNIPITARMVFHLLIVVFLEEEGLLDDWAVEILERGVVKPVALFRSNQNHEIEGADKDFSETKVVDRRWIFA
;
A
#
# COMPACT_ATOMS: atom_id res chain seq x y z
N MET A 1 -8.57 9.88 -16.90
CA MET A 1 -8.53 11.36 -16.91
C MET A 1 -7.18 11.75 -16.28
N ILE A 2 -6.39 12.64 -16.88
CA ILE A 2 -5.04 12.96 -16.37
C ILE A 2 -5.15 14.21 -15.47
N PRO A 3 -4.81 14.14 -14.17
CA PRO A 3 -4.96 15.28 -13.25
C PRO A 3 -4.10 16.48 -13.64
N SER A 4 -4.67 17.68 -13.58
CA SER A 4 -3.96 18.93 -13.87
C SER A 4 -3.24 19.40 -12.62
N THR A 5 -1.91 19.46 -12.65
CA THR A 5 -1.06 19.95 -11.55
C THR A 5 -1.09 21.49 -11.44
N ARG A 6 -2.25 22.07 -11.11
CA ARG A 6 -2.31 23.42 -10.54
C ARG A 6 -2.11 23.31 -9.03
N ALA A 7 -1.03 23.90 -8.54
CA ALA A 7 -0.56 23.76 -7.15
C ALA A 7 -1.57 24.18 -6.07
N ASP A 8 -2.65 24.88 -6.44
CA ASP A 8 -3.63 25.46 -5.52
C ASP A 8 -5.00 24.77 -5.54
N ALA A 9 -5.15 23.66 -6.28
CA ALA A 9 -6.43 22.96 -6.40
C ALA A 9 -6.30 21.48 -5.98
N ILE A 10 -7.29 21.00 -5.22
CA ILE A 10 -7.48 19.57 -4.94
C ILE A 10 -8.56 19.08 -5.91
N GLU A 11 -8.17 18.16 -6.79
CA GLU A 11 -9.09 17.46 -7.67
C GLU A 11 -9.50 16.14 -6.99
N LEU A 12 -10.80 15.86 -6.98
CA LEU A 12 -11.37 14.62 -6.45
C LEU A 12 -12.13 13.93 -7.58
N TYR A 13 -11.92 12.63 -7.70
CA TYR A 13 -12.53 11.79 -8.74
C TYR A 13 -13.32 10.67 -8.08
N THR A 14 -14.47 10.35 -8.66
CA THR A 14 -15.31 9.24 -8.19
C THR A 14 -14.77 7.92 -8.72
N THR A 15 -14.60 6.94 -7.85
CA THR A 15 -14.17 5.57 -8.21
C THR A 15 -15.34 4.61 -8.40
N LYS A 16 -16.57 5.07 -8.18
CA LYS A 16 -17.82 4.34 -8.37
C LYS A 16 -18.96 5.28 -8.76
N ASP A 17 -20.05 4.72 -9.26
CA ASP A 17 -21.30 5.44 -9.45
C ASP A 17 -21.85 5.94 -8.10
N ILE A 18 -22.45 7.13 -8.10
CA ILE A 18 -23.01 7.79 -6.90
C ILE A 18 -24.45 8.19 -7.19
N GLU A 19 -25.38 7.72 -6.36
CA GLU A 19 -26.80 8.06 -6.51
C GLU A 19 -27.14 9.44 -5.90
N ALA A 20 -28.23 10.06 -6.37
CA ALA A 20 -28.67 11.34 -5.84
C ALA A 20 -29.06 11.21 -4.35
N GLY A 21 -28.35 11.94 -3.49
CA GLY A 21 -28.54 11.88 -2.03
C GLY A 21 -27.63 10.88 -1.32
N GLU A 22 -26.79 10.13 -2.05
CA GLU A 22 -25.72 9.33 -1.46
C GLU A 22 -24.60 10.25 -0.93
N GLU A 23 -24.09 9.93 0.25
CA GLU A 23 -22.96 10.65 0.85
C GLU A 23 -21.65 10.25 0.15
N ILE A 24 -20.83 11.25 -0.19
CA ILE A 24 -19.54 11.05 -0.83
C ILE A 24 -18.48 10.89 0.25
N TYR A 25 -17.79 9.76 0.22
CA TYR A 25 -16.68 9.46 1.13
C TYR A 25 -15.35 9.39 0.36
N PHE A 26 -14.26 9.79 0.99
CA PHE A 26 -12.90 9.55 0.50
C PHE A 26 -11.98 9.17 1.67
N CYS A 27 -10.91 8.44 1.38
CA CYS A 27 -9.93 8.04 2.39
C CYS A 27 -8.97 9.20 2.66
N TYR A 28 -8.81 9.59 3.94
CA TYR A 28 -7.96 10.72 4.34
C TYR A 28 -6.46 10.45 4.15
N SER A 29 -6.05 9.18 4.20
CA SER A 29 -4.66 8.75 4.04
C SER A 29 -4.61 7.34 3.47
N SER A 30 -3.75 7.12 2.48
CA SER A 30 -3.51 5.80 1.90
C SER A 30 -3.00 4.78 2.92
N ASP A 31 -2.40 5.24 4.03
CA ASP A 31 -1.88 4.33 5.06
C ASP A 31 -3.00 3.62 5.84
N LEU A 32 -4.22 4.17 5.84
CA LEU A 32 -5.39 3.59 6.51
C LEU A 32 -5.79 2.22 5.90
N GLU A 33 -5.42 1.96 4.65
CA GLU A 33 -5.65 0.69 3.96
C GLU A 33 -4.90 -0.47 4.65
N ALA A 34 -3.74 -0.19 5.22
CA ALA A 34 -2.87 -1.15 5.89
C ALA A 34 -2.95 -1.09 7.43
N GLN A 35 -3.88 -0.30 7.99
CA GLN A 35 -4.10 -0.18 9.43
C GLN A 35 -5.32 -0.99 9.89
N THR A 36 -5.20 -1.65 11.03
CA THR A 36 -6.31 -2.33 11.73
C THR A 36 -7.36 -1.35 12.22
N LYS A 37 -8.54 -1.86 12.61
CA LYS A 37 -9.59 -1.06 13.27
C LYS A 37 -9.05 -0.24 14.43
N TYR A 38 -8.22 -0.86 15.29
CA TYR A 38 -7.65 -0.18 16.46
C TYR A 38 -6.79 1.01 16.03
N GLU A 39 -5.86 0.79 15.11
CA GLU A 39 -4.94 1.81 14.60
C GLU A 39 -5.68 2.95 13.87
N ARG A 40 -6.70 2.63 13.06
CA ARG A 40 -7.50 3.66 12.38
C ARG A 40 -8.25 4.54 13.37
N HIS A 41 -8.80 3.96 14.45
CA HIS A 41 -9.52 4.73 15.46
C HIS A 41 -8.57 5.62 16.27
N GLU A 42 -7.35 5.15 16.57
CA GLU A 42 -6.30 5.97 17.19
C GLU A 42 -5.89 7.14 16.28
N TYR A 43 -5.83 6.91 14.96
CA TYR A 43 -5.42 7.93 13.99
C TYR A 43 -6.51 8.97 13.70
N LEU A 44 -7.76 8.54 13.55
CA LEU A 44 -8.87 9.37 13.05
C LEU A 44 -9.60 10.16 14.13
N ASP A 45 -9.40 9.84 15.41
CA ASP A 45 -10.05 10.51 16.56
C ASP A 45 -11.60 10.53 16.49
N PHE A 46 -12.21 9.61 15.73
CA PHE A 46 -13.65 9.36 15.71
C PHE A 46 -13.95 7.86 15.63
N SER A 47 -15.16 7.47 16.03
CA SER A 47 -15.61 6.08 15.92
C SER A 47 -16.20 5.81 14.54
N CYS A 48 -15.49 5.03 13.72
CA CYS A 48 -16.02 4.52 12.46
C CYS A 48 -16.95 3.32 12.70
N ASN A 49 -18.08 3.29 12.01
CA ASN A 49 -19.09 2.22 12.11
C ASN A 49 -19.21 1.41 10.81
N CYS A 50 -18.23 1.49 9.91
CA CYS A 50 -18.23 0.67 8.70
C CYS A 50 -18.12 -0.83 9.07
N LYS A 51 -18.48 -1.72 8.13
CA LYS A 51 -18.46 -3.17 8.33
C LYS A 51 -17.12 -3.69 8.88
N ALA A 52 -16.00 -3.10 8.47
CA ALA A 52 -14.65 -3.44 8.93
C ALA A 52 -14.31 -2.91 10.34
N CYS A 53 -15.09 -1.97 10.88
CA CYS A 53 -14.89 -1.39 12.20
C CYS A 53 -15.88 -1.89 13.27
N VAL A 54 -16.96 -2.57 12.88
CA VAL A 54 -17.94 -3.14 13.82
C VAL A 54 -17.27 -4.25 14.66
N PRO A 55 -17.07 -4.06 15.98
CA PRO A 55 -16.28 -4.97 16.80
C PRO A 55 -16.91 -6.35 16.94
N GLY A 56 -16.09 -7.39 16.99
CA GLY A 56 -16.51 -8.77 17.28
C GLY A 56 -17.28 -9.44 16.14
N THR A 57 -17.23 -8.84 14.94
CA THR A 57 -17.79 -9.46 13.74
C THR A 57 -16.72 -10.29 13.03
N PRO A 58 -17.06 -11.44 12.43
CA PRO A 58 -16.11 -12.22 11.64
C PRO A 58 -15.45 -11.40 10.51
N PHE A 59 -16.19 -10.44 9.95
CA PHE A 59 -15.65 -9.56 8.92
C PHE A 59 -14.60 -8.59 9.46
N GLN A 60 -14.79 -8.03 10.66
CA GLN A 60 -13.80 -7.15 11.28
C GLN A 60 -12.51 -7.90 11.59
N GLU A 61 -12.59 -9.11 12.14
CA GLU A 61 -11.39 -9.94 12.40
C GLU A 61 -10.63 -10.27 11.11
N LEU A 62 -11.37 -10.66 10.07
CA LEU A 62 -10.78 -10.97 8.77
C LEU A 62 -10.16 -9.73 8.12
N SER A 63 -10.80 -8.57 8.24
CA SER A 63 -10.26 -7.30 7.76
C SER A 63 -8.98 -6.93 8.49
N ASP A 64 -8.94 -7.02 9.83
CA ASP A 64 -7.72 -6.75 10.60
C ASP A 64 -6.57 -7.71 10.27
N LEU A 65 -6.88 -8.96 9.94
CA LEU A 65 -5.88 -9.92 9.46
C LEU A 65 -5.34 -9.52 8.09
N ARG A 66 -6.22 -9.24 7.13
CA ARG A 66 -5.84 -8.84 5.76
C ARG A 66 -5.03 -7.56 5.75
N ARG A 67 -5.41 -6.56 6.53
CA ARG A 67 -4.67 -5.29 6.63
C ARG A 67 -3.30 -5.46 7.24
N ARG A 68 -3.15 -6.34 8.25
CA ARG A 68 -1.83 -6.73 8.77
C ARG A 68 -0.98 -7.44 7.72
N LEU A 69 -1.57 -8.31 6.91
CA LEU A 69 -0.87 -8.97 5.79
C LEU A 69 -0.45 -7.96 4.72
N ILE A 70 -1.34 -7.06 4.31
CA ILE A 70 -1.04 -5.96 3.39
C ILE A 70 0.13 -5.14 3.93
N ARG A 71 0.10 -4.74 5.21
CA ARG A 71 1.19 -3.98 5.84
C ARG A 71 2.52 -4.72 5.81
N GLY A 72 2.51 -6.02 6.10
CA GLY A 72 3.71 -6.87 6.02
C GLY A 72 4.28 -6.94 4.60
N LEU A 73 3.41 -7.15 3.60
CA LEU A 73 3.82 -7.17 2.19
C LEU A 73 4.38 -5.81 1.73
N LEU A 74 3.74 -4.71 2.15
CA LEU A 74 4.24 -3.36 1.89
C LEU A 74 5.60 -3.13 2.56
N TYR A 75 5.81 -3.61 3.79
CA TYR A 75 7.12 -3.54 4.44
C TYR A 75 8.18 -4.30 3.63
N ILE A 76 7.87 -5.51 3.17
CA ILE A 76 8.79 -6.31 2.36
C ILE A 76 9.21 -5.55 1.09
N LEU A 77 8.25 -4.87 0.45
CA LEU A 77 8.49 -4.12 -0.80
C LEU A 77 9.21 -2.79 -0.58
N ARG A 78 8.93 -2.09 0.54
CA ARG A 78 9.44 -0.73 0.81
C ARG A 78 10.73 -0.72 1.65
N GLY A 79 10.94 -1.75 2.45
CA GLY A 79 12.01 -1.85 3.46
C GLY A 79 11.76 -1.04 4.73
N VAL A 80 10.60 -0.41 4.84
CA VAL A 80 10.17 0.43 5.97
C VAL A 80 8.66 0.27 6.20
N ASP A 81 8.21 0.60 7.41
CA ASP A 81 6.81 0.58 7.80
C ASP A 81 6.04 1.82 7.28
N LEU A 82 4.75 1.91 7.57
CA LEU A 82 3.86 3.00 7.14
C LEU A 82 4.36 4.38 7.58
N ASP A 83 5.02 4.47 8.74
CA ASP A 83 5.59 5.73 9.25
C ASP A 83 6.97 6.07 8.63
N GLY A 84 7.42 5.29 7.65
CA GLY A 84 8.69 5.45 6.96
C GLY A 84 9.89 4.97 7.77
N LYS A 85 9.69 4.28 8.89
CA LYS A 85 10.78 3.80 9.75
C LYS A 85 10.97 2.29 9.68
N ILE A 86 12.20 1.87 9.97
CA ILE A 86 12.55 0.47 10.18
C ILE A 86 11.99 0.03 11.53
N GLN A 87 11.43 -1.19 11.58
CA GLN A 87 10.89 -1.73 12.83
C GLN A 87 12.02 -2.14 13.78
N THR A 88 12.19 -1.37 14.86
CA THR A 88 13.16 -1.65 15.94
C THR A 88 12.54 -2.40 17.13
N SER A 89 11.26 -2.77 17.07
CA SER A 89 10.48 -3.27 18.22
C SER A 89 10.79 -4.73 18.59
N GLN A 90 10.47 -5.09 19.84
CA GLN A 90 10.55 -6.47 20.37
C GLN A 90 9.53 -7.44 19.76
N SER A 91 8.53 -6.93 19.02
CA SER A 91 7.51 -7.72 18.34
C SER A 91 7.46 -7.27 16.87
N PRO A 92 8.34 -7.83 16.02
CA PRO A 92 8.43 -7.42 14.63
C PRO A 92 7.26 -8.00 13.82
N MET A 93 6.79 -7.26 12.83
CA MET A 93 5.75 -7.70 11.90
C MET A 93 6.23 -8.85 11.02
N ILE A 94 7.49 -8.78 10.60
CA ILE A 94 8.20 -9.85 9.91
C ILE A 94 9.09 -10.55 10.94
N VAL A 95 8.70 -11.77 11.30
CA VAL A 95 9.42 -12.58 12.30
C VAL A 95 10.67 -13.24 11.69
N ASP A 96 10.62 -13.55 10.39
CA ASP A 96 11.76 -14.11 9.66
C ASP A 96 12.87 -13.05 9.52
N PRO A 97 14.02 -13.23 10.20
CA PRO A 97 15.10 -12.25 10.20
C PRO A 97 15.78 -12.12 8.83
N GLU A 98 15.84 -13.18 8.03
CA GLU A 98 16.46 -13.14 6.69
C GLU A 98 15.58 -12.34 5.72
N LEU A 99 14.27 -12.62 5.72
CA LEU A 99 13.32 -11.86 4.92
C LEU A 99 13.27 -10.39 5.34
N LYS A 100 13.31 -10.11 6.65
CA LYS A 100 13.33 -8.75 7.18
C LYS A 100 14.58 -7.99 6.73
N ALA A 101 15.77 -8.60 6.85
CA ALA A 101 17.01 -7.98 6.40
C ALA A 101 17.01 -7.76 4.88
N ALA A 102 16.50 -8.72 4.10
CA ALA A 102 16.37 -8.58 2.65
C ALA A 102 15.41 -7.44 2.26
N ALA A 103 14.30 -7.25 2.99
CA ALA A 103 13.40 -6.13 2.80
C ALA A 103 14.09 -4.79 3.07
N GLU A 104 14.73 -4.64 4.23
CA GLU A 104 15.38 -3.41 4.68
C GLU A 104 16.58 -3.01 3.79
N THR A 105 17.29 -4.00 3.24
CA THR A 105 18.38 -3.79 2.28
C THR A 105 17.91 -3.72 0.82
N ARG A 106 16.60 -3.84 0.59
CA ARG A 106 15.97 -3.89 -0.75
C ARG A 106 16.53 -4.99 -1.65
N ASN A 107 16.95 -6.10 -1.05
CA ASN A 107 17.49 -7.29 -1.71
C ASN A 107 16.45 -8.39 -1.91
N ILE A 108 15.19 -8.02 -2.13
CA ILE A 108 14.13 -8.97 -2.50
C ILE A 108 14.22 -9.26 -4.01
N PRO A 109 14.23 -10.52 -4.45
CA PRO A 109 14.25 -10.85 -5.89
C PRO A 109 13.05 -10.27 -6.64
N ILE A 110 13.25 -9.86 -7.89
CA ILE A 110 12.20 -9.23 -8.73
C ILE A 110 10.95 -10.12 -8.83
N THR A 111 11.13 -11.44 -9.05
CA THR A 111 10.00 -12.39 -9.11
C THR A 111 9.20 -12.41 -7.81
N ALA A 112 9.87 -12.34 -6.66
CA ALA A 112 9.20 -12.30 -5.36
C ALA A 112 8.43 -10.98 -5.19
N ARG A 113 9.01 -9.84 -5.61
CA ARG A 113 8.31 -8.54 -5.59
C ARG A 113 7.02 -8.59 -6.42
N MET A 114 7.06 -9.19 -7.61
CA MET A 114 5.86 -9.36 -8.44
C MET A 114 4.78 -10.16 -7.72
N VAL A 115 5.14 -11.28 -7.09
CA VAL A 115 4.19 -12.10 -6.32
C VAL A 115 3.60 -11.31 -5.16
N PHE A 116 4.42 -10.55 -4.43
CA PHE A 116 3.93 -9.72 -3.33
C PHE A 116 2.98 -8.61 -3.81
N HIS A 117 3.27 -7.97 -4.95
CA HIS A 117 2.34 -7.03 -5.57
C HIS A 117 1.00 -7.70 -5.88
N LEU A 118 1.00 -8.88 -6.52
CA LEU A 118 -0.22 -9.62 -6.84
C LEU A 118 -1.04 -9.98 -5.57
N LEU A 119 -0.36 -10.39 -4.50
CA LEU A 119 -1.04 -10.68 -3.23
C LEU A 119 -1.69 -9.43 -2.62
N ILE A 120 -1.03 -8.28 -2.69
CA ILE A 120 -1.61 -7.01 -2.24
C ILE A 120 -2.90 -6.71 -3.01
N VAL A 121 -2.93 -6.91 -4.34
CA VAL A 121 -4.15 -6.72 -5.16
C VAL A 121 -5.30 -7.54 -4.62
N VAL A 122 -5.05 -8.84 -4.42
CA VAL A 122 -6.08 -9.78 -3.98
C VAL A 122 -6.64 -9.33 -2.63
N PHE A 123 -5.79 -8.89 -1.70
CA PHE A 123 -6.27 -8.41 -0.41
C PHE A 123 -6.99 -7.06 -0.49
N LEU A 124 -6.55 -6.13 -1.34
CA LEU A 124 -7.23 -4.85 -1.53
C LEU A 124 -8.61 -5.04 -2.17
N GLU A 125 -8.73 -5.92 -3.17
CA GLU A 125 -9.99 -6.28 -3.81
C GLU A 125 -10.97 -6.85 -2.78
N GLU A 126 -10.51 -7.81 -1.96
CA GLU A 126 -11.30 -8.42 -0.89
C GLU A 126 -11.73 -7.45 0.23
N GLU A 127 -11.01 -6.33 0.36
CA GLU A 127 -11.37 -5.22 1.27
C GLU A 127 -12.26 -4.16 0.61
N GLY A 128 -12.50 -4.24 -0.70
CA GLY A 128 -13.16 -3.20 -1.48
C GLY A 128 -12.36 -1.89 -1.55
N LEU A 129 -11.03 -2.01 -1.50
CA LEU A 129 -10.07 -0.91 -1.51
C LEU A 129 -9.24 -0.85 -2.80
N LEU A 130 -9.44 -1.79 -3.72
CA LEU A 130 -8.75 -1.74 -5.00
C LEU A 130 -9.35 -0.63 -5.86
N ASP A 131 -8.59 0.45 -6.07
CA ASP A 131 -8.95 1.54 -6.97
C ASP A 131 -8.01 1.62 -8.18
N ASP A 132 -8.36 2.49 -9.13
CA ASP A 132 -7.56 2.69 -10.36
C ASP A 132 -6.11 3.12 -10.06
N TRP A 133 -5.86 3.73 -8.90
CA TRP A 133 -4.53 4.18 -8.51
C TRP A 133 -3.68 3.03 -7.96
N ALA A 134 -4.30 2.15 -7.16
CA ALA A 134 -3.71 0.88 -6.78
C ALA A 134 -3.31 0.09 -8.04
N VAL A 135 -4.11 0.13 -9.12
CA VAL A 135 -3.78 -0.50 -10.41
C VAL A 135 -2.53 0.08 -11.07
N GLU A 136 -2.31 1.40 -11.02
CA GLU A 136 -1.08 2.02 -11.57
C GLU A 136 0.19 1.56 -10.83
N ILE A 137 0.10 1.34 -9.52
CA ILE A 137 1.22 0.78 -8.74
C ILE A 137 1.53 -0.65 -9.21
N LEU A 138 0.51 -1.42 -9.60
CA LEU A 138 0.67 -2.79 -10.10
C LEU A 138 1.28 -2.84 -11.49
N GLU A 139 0.93 -1.93 -12.39
CA GLU A 139 1.59 -1.89 -13.70
C GLU A 139 3.10 -1.76 -13.56
N ARG A 140 3.56 -0.96 -12.60
CA ARG A 140 4.99 -0.78 -12.33
C ARG A 140 5.61 -2.00 -11.65
N GLY A 141 4.90 -2.61 -10.71
CA GLY A 141 5.37 -3.75 -9.91
C GLY A 141 5.26 -5.12 -10.60
N VAL A 142 4.40 -5.25 -11.62
CA VAL A 142 4.08 -6.53 -12.26
C VAL A 142 4.38 -6.49 -13.77
N VAL A 143 3.87 -5.50 -14.51
CA VAL A 143 3.98 -5.48 -15.98
C VAL A 143 5.41 -5.19 -16.44
N LYS A 144 6.09 -4.22 -15.81
CA LYS A 144 7.49 -3.90 -16.15
C LYS A 144 8.44 -5.06 -15.88
N PRO A 145 8.39 -5.73 -14.72
CA PRO A 145 9.16 -6.97 -14.51
C PRO A 145 8.88 -8.08 -15.51
N VAL A 146 7.62 -8.31 -15.92
CA VAL A 146 7.31 -9.31 -16.97
C VAL A 146 8.06 -9.00 -18.26
N ALA A 147 8.24 -7.73 -18.62
CA ALA A 147 9.04 -7.35 -19.78
C ALA A 147 10.53 -7.73 -19.61
N LEU A 148 11.08 -7.65 -18.39
CA LEU A 148 12.45 -8.07 -18.09
C LEU A 148 12.64 -9.59 -18.22
N PHE A 149 11.59 -10.39 -18.03
CA PHE A 149 11.64 -11.85 -18.25
C PHE A 149 11.46 -12.28 -19.72
N ARG A 150 11.10 -11.35 -20.63
CA ARG A 150 10.85 -11.67 -22.05
C ARG A 150 12.10 -11.70 -22.93
N SER A 151 13.25 -11.23 -22.46
CA SER A 151 14.51 -11.29 -23.20
C SER A 151 15.50 -12.26 -22.56
N ASN A 152 15.95 -13.26 -23.32
CA ASN A 152 17.04 -14.17 -22.96
C ASN A 152 18.38 -13.47 -22.65
N GLN A 153 18.48 -12.15 -22.81
CA GLN A 153 19.67 -11.32 -22.54
C GLN A 153 19.80 -10.84 -21.09
N ASN A 154 18.81 -11.04 -20.22
CA ASN A 154 18.82 -10.44 -18.86
C ASN A 154 19.45 -11.30 -17.76
N HIS A 155 20.14 -12.39 -18.11
CA HIS A 155 20.92 -13.16 -17.14
C HIS A 155 22.15 -12.40 -16.60
N GLU A 156 22.56 -11.27 -17.21
CA GLU A 156 23.77 -10.53 -16.84
C GLU A 156 23.52 -9.20 -16.10
N ILE A 157 22.27 -8.76 -15.91
CA ILE A 157 21.98 -7.51 -15.18
C ILE A 157 21.75 -7.81 -13.69
N GLU A 158 22.79 -8.30 -13.01
CA GLU A 158 22.83 -8.39 -11.54
C GLU A 158 23.39 -7.11 -10.87
N GLY A 159 23.68 -6.04 -11.62
CA GLY A 159 24.49 -4.93 -11.10
C GLY A 159 23.92 -3.51 -11.20
N ALA A 160 22.76 -3.28 -11.82
CA ALA A 160 22.36 -1.93 -12.22
C ALA A 160 20.89 -1.62 -11.95
N ASP A 161 20.50 -1.51 -10.67
CA ASP A 161 19.32 -0.74 -10.31
C ASP A 161 19.57 -0.01 -8.99
N LYS A 162 20.39 1.05 -9.08
CA LYS A 162 20.58 2.04 -8.01
C LYS A 162 19.67 3.27 -8.15
N ASP A 163 18.81 3.34 -9.17
CA ASP A 163 17.92 4.48 -9.42
C ASP A 163 16.44 4.15 -9.17
N PHE A 164 16.13 3.73 -7.95
CA PHE A 164 14.77 3.80 -7.40
C PHE A 164 14.67 4.82 -6.25
N SER A 165 15.54 5.84 -6.27
CA SER A 165 15.52 6.98 -5.35
C SER A 165 15.16 8.26 -6.10
N GLU A 166 13.92 8.36 -6.56
CA GLU A 166 13.23 9.64 -6.70
C GLU A 166 11.78 9.35 -7.14
N THR A 167 10.97 8.95 -6.17
CA THR A 167 9.57 9.35 -6.23
C THR A 167 9.38 10.24 -5.04
N LYS A 168 9.17 11.54 -5.30
CA LYS A 168 8.62 12.44 -4.29
C LYS A 168 7.35 11.77 -3.80
N VAL A 169 7.42 11.13 -2.63
CA VAL A 169 6.27 11.02 -1.76
C VAL A 169 5.85 12.47 -1.61
N VAL A 170 4.73 12.85 -2.20
CA VAL A 170 4.12 14.12 -1.88
C VAL A 170 3.62 13.94 -0.46
N ASP A 171 4.52 14.15 0.49
CA ASP A 171 4.25 14.26 1.91
C ASP A 171 3.33 15.48 2.05
N ARG A 172 2.02 15.24 2.05
CA ARG A 172 1.04 16.24 2.47
C ARG A 172 0.88 16.15 3.98
N ARG A 173 1.98 16.35 4.72
CA ARG A 173 1.94 16.85 6.09
C ARG A 173 1.31 18.24 6.06
N TRP A 174 0.02 18.29 6.34
CA TRP A 174 -0.65 19.55 6.64
C TRP A 174 -0.27 19.96 8.06
N ILE A 175 0.50 21.04 8.16
CA ILE A 175 0.64 21.86 9.36
C ILE A 175 -0.62 22.73 9.41
N PHE A 176 -1.41 22.59 10.47
CA PHE A 176 -2.50 23.52 10.77
C PHE A 176 -1.92 24.83 11.31
N ALA A 177 -2.36 25.94 10.71
CA ALA A 177 -2.55 27.22 11.39
C ALA A 177 -3.84 27.84 10.84
#